data_AF-A0A2V7XWQ7-F1
#
_entry.id   AF-A0A2V7XWQ7-F1
#
_cell.length_a   1.000
_cell.length_b   1.000
_cell.length_c   1.000
_cell.angle_alpha   90.00
_cell.angle_beta   90.00
_cell.angle_gamma   90.00
#
_symmetry.space_group_name_H-M   'P 1'
#
loop_
_entity.id
_entity.type
_entity.pdbx_description
1 polymer ?
#
loop_
_entity_poly.entity_id
_entity_poly.type
_entity_poly.pdbx_seq_one_letter_code
_entity_poly.pdbx_strand_id
1 'polypeptide(L)'
;MRRFLTMLALFGAACGANNAPDHASEWLRILHRKKAAVAPDSTQFKKQMYADSLAAFVARNPEHSRARDVYRRVQLDFASELASLGRHQDAIRFYRAVLSNDPRNAEALRGLAASLDRLSVSRQKLLALEKGMSQRDVAHLLGKPIPGWTARTKRPDCTIEAWYYRTNDRGVAGVYFRDGTLFAAEENSHAKLVPLTQPAAR
;
A
#
# COMPACT_ATOMS: atom_id res chain seq x y z
N MET A 1 -26.27 -41.46 -70.00
CA MET A 1 -27.02 -40.98 -68.82
C MET A 1 -26.03 -40.39 -67.83
N ARG A 2 -26.24 -39.13 -67.45
CA ARG A 2 -25.48 -38.38 -66.44
C ARG A 2 -25.48 -39.11 -65.10
N ARG A 3 -24.34 -39.10 -64.39
CA ARG A 3 -24.26 -38.89 -62.94
C ARG A 3 -22.81 -38.52 -62.57
N PHE A 4 -22.62 -37.22 -62.37
CA PHE A 4 -21.48 -36.64 -61.67
C PHE A 4 -21.46 -37.16 -60.22
N LEU A 5 -20.32 -37.63 -59.75
CA LEU A 5 -20.03 -37.78 -58.32
C LEU A 5 -18.72 -37.07 -58.03
N THR A 6 -18.87 -35.77 -57.74
CA THR A 6 -17.90 -34.92 -57.08
C THR A 6 -17.61 -35.48 -55.69
N MET A 7 -16.39 -35.95 -55.47
CA MET A 7 -15.87 -36.27 -54.15
C MET A 7 -15.59 -34.94 -53.43
N LEU A 8 -16.55 -34.49 -52.62
CA LEU A 8 -16.42 -33.28 -51.81
C LEU A 8 -15.46 -33.56 -50.65
N ALA A 9 -14.34 -32.86 -50.64
CA ALA A 9 -13.39 -32.84 -49.54
C ALA A 9 -14.08 -32.28 -48.27
N LEU A 10 -14.27 -33.14 -47.28
CA LEU A 10 -14.55 -32.72 -45.91
C LEU A 10 -13.22 -32.64 -45.17
N PHE A 11 -12.52 -31.52 -45.38
CA PHE A 11 -11.61 -31.00 -44.37
C PHE A 11 -12.46 -30.65 -43.15
N GLY A 12 -12.55 -31.59 -42.21
CA GLY A 12 -12.98 -31.28 -40.85
C GLY A 12 -11.93 -30.36 -40.24
N ALA A 13 -12.09 -29.06 -40.46
CA ALA A 13 -11.52 -28.05 -39.58
C ALA A 13 -12.11 -28.34 -38.20
N ALA A 14 -11.35 -29.09 -37.39
CA ALA A 14 -11.60 -29.20 -35.97
C ALA A 14 -11.59 -27.77 -35.45
N CYS A 15 -12.79 -27.26 -35.18
CA CYS A 15 -13.05 -25.97 -34.57
C CYS A 15 -12.05 -25.78 -33.44
N GLY A 16 -11.32 -24.66 -33.53
CA GLY A 16 -10.33 -24.28 -32.53
C GLY A 16 -10.88 -24.52 -31.13
N ALA A 17 -10.15 -25.32 -30.36
CA ALA A 17 -10.31 -25.36 -28.93
C ALA A 17 -10.23 -23.90 -28.45
N ASN A 18 -11.38 -23.36 -28.05
CA ASN A 18 -11.46 -22.10 -27.34
C ASN A 18 -10.56 -22.24 -26.11
N ASN A 19 -9.36 -21.65 -26.17
CA ASN A 19 -8.47 -21.43 -25.04
C ASN A 19 -9.10 -20.38 -24.10
N ALA A 20 -10.29 -20.66 -23.56
CA ALA A 20 -10.74 -19.99 -22.35
C ALA A 20 -9.85 -20.52 -21.22
N PRO A 21 -9.01 -19.70 -20.57
CA PRO A 21 -8.01 -20.25 -19.67
C PRO A 21 -8.74 -20.81 -18.45
N ASP A 22 -8.41 -22.05 -18.08
CA ASP A 22 -9.11 -22.87 -17.09
C ASP A 22 -8.84 -22.40 -15.64
N HIS A 23 -9.31 -21.21 -15.31
CA HIS A 23 -9.29 -20.65 -13.95
C HIS A 23 -10.69 -20.52 -13.34
N ALA A 24 -11.70 -21.16 -13.95
CA ALA A 24 -13.09 -21.15 -13.48
C ALA A 24 -13.21 -21.72 -12.07
N SER A 25 -12.52 -22.82 -11.77
CA SER A 25 -12.52 -23.46 -10.45
C SER A 25 -11.86 -22.58 -9.37
N GLU A 26 -10.81 -21.84 -9.72
CA GLU A 26 -10.16 -20.90 -8.82
C GLU A 26 -11.03 -19.65 -8.59
N TRP A 27 -11.64 -19.12 -9.64
CA TRP A 27 -12.58 -18.01 -9.53
C TRP A 27 -13.79 -18.37 -8.66
N LEU A 28 -14.32 -19.58 -8.78
CA LEU A 28 -15.40 -20.07 -7.90
C LEU A 28 -14.98 -20.11 -6.43
N ARG A 29 -13.76 -20.54 -6.12
CA ARG A 29 -13.23 -20.50 -4.74
C ARG A 29 -13.15 -19.07 -4.20
N ILE A 30 -12.76 -18.11 -5.04
CA ILE A 30 -12.74 -16.68 -4.68
C ILE A 30 -14.15 -16.16 -4.40
N LEU A 31 -15.14 -16.56 -5.21
CA LEU A 31 -16.54 -16.19 -4.98
C LEU A 31 -17.11 -16.80 -3.69
N HIS A 32 -16.71 -18.03 -3.34
CA HIS A 32 -17.07 -18.63 -2.06
C HIS A 32 -16.46 -17.84 -0.89
N ARG A 33 -15.18 -17.46 -0.98
CA ARG A 33 -14.51 -16.60 0.02
C ARG A 33 -15.17 -15.22 0.11
N LYS A 34 -15.59 -14.64 -1.02
CA LYS A 34 -16.38 -13.40 -1.06
C LYS A 34 -17.66 -13.55 -0.25
N LYS A 35 -18.44 -14.61 -0.47
CA LYS A 35 -19.70 -14.87 0.25
C LYS A 35 -19.45 -14.91 1.77
N ALA A 36 -18.38 -15.57 2.21
CA ALA A 36 -18.01 -15.61 3.63
C ALA A 36 -17.56 -14.23 4.16
N ALA A 37 -16.87 -13.43 3.34
CA ALA A 37 -16.35 -12.13 3.73
C ALA A 37 -17.44 -11.04 3.87
N VAL A 38 -18.54 -11.13 3.11
CA VAL A 38 -19.65 -10.17 3.13
C VAL A 38 -20.81 -10.59 4.05
N ALA A 39 -20.69 -11.73 4.74
CA ALA A 39 -21.70 -12.16 5.69
C ALA A 39 -21.79 -11.17 6.87
N PRO A 40 -22.98 -10.97 7.47
CA PRO A 40 -23.16 -10.05 8.60
C PRO A 40 -22.25 -10.36 9.80
N ASP A 41 -21.91 -11.63 10.01
CA ASP A 41 -21.04 -12.16 11.05
C ASP A 41 -19.60 -12.42 10.57
N SER A 42 -19.20 -11.79 9.45
CA SER A 42 -17.87 -11.98 8.88
C SER A 42 -16.78 -11.46 9.81
N THR A 43 -15.73 -12.27 9.97
CA THR A 43 -14.55 -11.91 10.75
C THR A 43 -13.53 -11.18 9.89
N GLN A 44 -12.68 -10.36 10.52
CA GLN A 44 -11.56 -9.70 9.83
C GLN A 44 -10.69 -10.70 9.07
N PHE A 45 -10.49 -11.89 9.65
CA PHE A 45 -9.75 -12.98 9.02
C PHE A 45 -10.40 -13.45 7.71
N LYS A 46 -11.73 -13.62 7.67
CA LYS A 46 -12.44 -13.99 6.44
C LYS A 46 -12.31 -12.91 5.36
N LYS A 47 -12.42 -11.63 5.73
CA LYS A 47 -12.22 -10.49 4.82
C LYS A 47 -10.80 -10.44 4.26
N GLN A 48 -9.80 -10.56 5.13
CA GLN A 48 -8.38 -10.61 4.73
C GLN A 48 -8.11 -11.80 3.80
N MET A 49 -8.61 -13.00 4.15
CA MET A 49 -8.46 -14.18 3.32
C MET A 49 -9.05 -13.95 1.93
N TYR A 50 -10.23 -13.36 1.82
CA TYR A 50 -10.82 -13.02 0.53
C TYR A 50 -9.95 -12.03 -0.25
N ALA A 51 -9.49 -10.94 0.38
CA ALA A 51 -8.61 -9.96 -0.24
C ALA A 51 -7.30 -10.58 -0.75
N ASP A 52 -6.63 -11.41 0.05
CA ASP A 52 -5.37 -12.07 -0.30
C ASP A 52 -5.55 -13.08 -1.43
N SER A 53 -6.65 -13.84 -1.40
CA SER A 53 -6.98 -14.80 -2.45
C SER A 53 -7.20 -14.12 -3.79
N LEU A 54 -7.93 -13.01 -3.77
CA LEU A 54 -8.22 -12.23 -4.95
C LEU A 54 -6.96 -11.51 -5.46
N ALA A 55 -6.11 -11.02 -4.57
CA ALA A 55 -4.80 -10.46 -4.91
C ALA A 55 -3.93 -11.48 -5.66
N ALA A 56 -3.81 -12.69 -5.10
CA ALA A 56 -3.01 -13.76 -5.70
C ALA A 56 -3.55 -14.19 -7.08
N PHE A 57 -4.86 -14.23 -7.23
CA PHE A 57 -5.50 -14.52 -8.52
C PHE A 57 -5.22 -13.45 -9.56
N VAL A 58 -5.40 -12.17 -9.21
CA VAL A 58 -5.13 -11.04 -10.10
C VAL A 58 -3.66 -11.00 -10.52
N ALA A 59 -2.74 -11.28 -9.60
CA ALA A 59 -1.31 -11.34 -9.90
C ALA A 59 -0.96 -12.43 -10.92
N ARG A 60 -1.63 -13.59 -10.87
CA ARG A 60 -1.46 -14.68 -11.85
C ARG A 60 -2.20 -14.44 -13.16
N ASN A 61 -3.31 -13.71 -13.12
CA ASN A 61 -4.20 -13.51 -14.25
C ASN A 61 -4.40 -12.00 -14.52
N PRO A 62 -3.35 -11.26 -14.94
CA PRO A 62 -3.43 -9.81 -15.10
C PRO A 62 -4.44 -9.37 -16.17
N GLU A 63 -4.74 -10.21 -17.15
CA GLU A 63 -5.71 -9.90 -18.22
C GLU A 63 -7.18 -10.00 -17.76
N HIS A 64 -7.46 -10.63 -16.62
CA HIS A 64 -8.84 -10.85 -16.15
C HIS A 64 -9.46 -9.56 -15.56
N SER A 65 -9.99 -8.69 -16.44
CA SER A 65 -10.56 -7.37 -16.13
C SER A 65 -11.53 -7.37 -14.94
N ARG A 66 -12.52 -8.26 -14.93
CA ARG A 66 -13.52 -8.35 -13.85
C ARG A 66 -12.88 -8.64 -12.48
N ALA A 67 -11.81 -9.42 -12.44
CA ALA A 67 -11.14 -9.76 -11.17
C ALA A 67 -10.34 -8.56 -10.67
N ARG A 68 -9.68 -7.83 -11.57
CA ARG A 68 -9.02 -6.56 -11.26
C ARG A 68 -9.99 -5.53 -10.70
N ASP A 69 -11.15 -5.37 -11.33
CA ASP A 69 -12.15 -4.39 -10.88
C ASP A 69 -12.69 -4.74 -9.48
N VAL A 70 -13.02 -6.02 -9.25
CA VAL A 70 -13.44 -6.48 -7.93
C VAL A 70 -12.31 -6.30 -6.91
N TYR A 71 -11.07 -6.60 -7.28
CA TYR A 71 -9.91 -6.46 -6.38
C TYR A 71 -9.70 -5.01 -5.96
N ARG A 72 -9.77 -4.06 -6.89
CA ARG A 72 -9.68 -2.63 -6.59
C ARG A 72 -10.74 -2.18 -5.60
N ARG A 73 -11.99 -2.61 -5.79
CA ARG A 73 -13.08 -2.29 -4.84
C ARG A 73 -12.81 -2.88 -3.46
N VAL A 74 -12.39 -4.14 -3.40
CA VAL A 74 -12.07 -4.80 -2.13
C VAL A 74 -10.91 -4.11 -1.41
N GLN A 75 -9.87 -3.69 -2.14
CA GLN A 75 -8.77 -2.90 -1.56
C GLN A 75 -9.27 -1.58 -0.96
N LEU A 76 -10.19 -0.89 -1.64
CA LEU A 76 -10.76 0.36 -1.16
C LEU A 76 -11.58 0.17 0.12
N ASP A 77 -12.50 -0.81 0.12
CA ASP A 77 -13.32 -1.14 1.29
C ASP A 77 -12.43 -1.53 2.48
N PHE A 78 -11.42 -2.37 2.24
CA PHE A 78 -10.49 -2.81 3.26
C PHE A 78 -9.63 -1.67 3.83
N ALA A 79 -9.20 -0.72 2.98
CA ALA A 79 -8.50 0.48 3.41
C ALA A 79 -9.38 1.33 4.34
N SER A 80 -10.67 1.48 4.00
CA SER A 80 -11.64 2.21 4.80
C SER A 80 -11.86 1.56 6.18
N GLU A 81 -12.01 0.23 6.22
CA GLU A 81 -12.11 -0.51 7.48
C GLU A 81 -10.85 -0.40 8.35
N LEU A 82 -9.66 -0.48 7.76
CA LEU A 82 -8.41 -0.27 8.49
C LEU A 82 -8.31 1.15 9.07
N ALA A 83 -8.73 2.15 8.29
CA ALA A 83 -8.73 3.54 8.75
C ALA A 83 -9.71 3.77 9.90
N SER A 84 -10.90 3.16 9.87
CA SER A 84 -11.89 3.29 10.96
C SER A 84 -11.41 2.62 12.26
N LEU A 85 -10.58 1.58 12.16
CA LEU A 85 -9.90 0.93 13.29
C LEU A 85 -8.65 1.68 13.77
N GLY A 86 -8.36 2.87 13.24
CA GLY A 86 -7.17 3.65 13.59
C GLY A 86 -5.85 3.11 13.01
N ARG A 87 -5.89 2.05 12.19
CA ARG A 87 -4.72 1.45 11.53
C ARG A 87 -4.35 2.23 10.27
N HIS A 88 -4.11 3.53 10.43
CA HIS A 88 -3.89 4.47 9.33
C HIS A 88 -2.68 4.12 8.45
N GLN A 89 -1.60 3.56 9.02
CA GLN A 89 -0.42 3.15 8.24
C GLN A 89 -0.72 2.04 7.24
N ASP A 90 -1.52 1.04 7.66
CA ASP A 90 -1.93 -0.05 6.79
C ASP A 90 -2.91 0.44 5.73
N ALA A 91 -3.88 1.28 6.13
CA ALA A 91 -4.86 1.87 5.21
C ALA A 91 -4.18 2.66 4.08
N ILE A 92 -3.15 3.47 4.38
CA ILE A 92 -2.39 4.25 3.39
C ILE A 92 -1.81 3.35 2.29
N ARG A 93 -1.33 2.15 2.63
CA ARG A 93 -0.77 1.21 1.63
C ARG A 93 -1.82 0.79 0.62
N PHE A 94 -3.03 0.46 1.08
CA PHE A 94 -4.13 0.04 0.21
C PHE A 94 -4.70 1.21 -0.61
N TYR A 95 -4.88 2.39 -0.01
CA TYR A 95 -5.30 3.57 -0.76
C TYR A 95 -4.33 3.92 -1.89
N ARG A 96 -3.02 3.87 -1.64
CA ARG A 96 -2.01 4.07 -2.70
C ARG A 96 -2.10 3.02 -3.80
N ALA A 97 -2.34 1.75 -3.46
CA ALA A 97 -2.50 0.69 -4.46
C ALA A 97 -3.72 0.94 -5.38
N VAL A 98 -4.83 1.42 -4.81
CA VAL A 98 -6.01 1.86 -5.59
C VAL A 98 -5.63 3.03 -6.51
N LEU A 99 -4.95 4.05 -5.99
CA LEU A 99 -4.57 5.25 -6.73
C LEU A 99 -3.52 5.00 -7.83
N SER A 100 -2.65 4.00 -7.68
CA SER A 100 -1.73 3.60 -8.76
C SER A 100 -2.47 3.08 -10.00
N ASN A 101 -3.68 2.55 -9.83
CA ASN A 101 -4.50 2.05 -10.93
C ASN A 101 -5.53 3.07 -11.41
N ASP A 102 -6.17 3.77 -10.47
CA ASP A 102 -7.12 4.86 -10.72
C ASP A 102 -6.69 6.12 -9.94
N PRO A 103 -5.83 6.96 -10.55
CA PRO A 103 -5.32 8.16 -9.89
C PRO A 103 -6.39 9.18 -9.52
N ARG A 104 -7.60 9.09 -10.09
CA ARG A 104 -8.72 10.01 -9.85
C ARG A 104 -9.77 9.43 -8.91
N ASN A 105 -9.50 8.29 -8.28
CA ASN A 105 -10.42 7.69 -7.32
C ASN A 105 -10.63 8.62 -6.11
N ALA A 106 -11.76 9.32 -6.09
CA ALA A 106 -12.02 10.37 -5.10
C ALA A 106 -12.11 9.82 -3.67
N GLU A 107 -12.62 8.59 -3.49
CA GLU A 107 -12.71 7.96 -2.19
C GLU A 107 -11.32 7.58 -1.65
N ALA A 108 -10.46 6.99 -2.48
CA ALA A 108 -9.10 6.67 -2.10
C ALA A 108 -8.26 7.93 -1.80
N LEU A 109 -8.43 9.01 -2.59
CA LEU A 109 -7.78 10.29 -2.33
C LEU A 109 -8.18 10.86 -0.96
N ARG A 110 -9.48 10.89 -0.66
CA ARG A 110 -10.00 11.38 0.64
C ARG A 110 -9.53 10.51 1.79
N GLY A 111 -9.63 9.19 1.64
CA GLY A 111 -9.20 8.24 2.67
C GLY A 111 -7.70 8.30 2.96
N LEU A 112 -6.88 8.46 1.92
CA LEU A 112 -5.44 8.69 2.04
C LEU A 112 -5.14 9.99 2.78
N ALA A 113 -5.76 11.10 2.36
CA ALA A 113 -5.57 12.40 3.01
C ALA A 113 -5.94 12.36 4.49
N ALA A 114 -7.13 11.82 4.82
CA ALA A 114 -7.58 11.70 6.20
C ALA A 114 -6.65 10.81 7.03
N SER A 115 -6.17 9.70 6.49
CA SER A 115 -5.21 8.83 7.18
C SER A 115 -3.86 9.52 7.40
N LEU A 116 -3.40 10.34 6.45
CA LEU A 116 -2.18 11.15 6.60
C LEU A 116 -2.36 12.30 7.61
N ASP A 117 -3.55 12.90 7.69
CA ASP A 117 -3.88 13.89 8.73
C ASP A 117 -3.86 13.25 10.13
N ARG A 118 -4.33 12.01 10.26
CA ARG A 118 -4.31 11.29 11.55
C ARG A 118 -2.91 10.87 12.00
N LEU A 119 -1.96 10.76 11.07
CA LEU A 119 -0.57 10.43 11.34
C LEU A 119 0.33 11.67 11.42
N SER A 120 -0.22 12.88 11.34
CA SER A 120 0.62 14.08 11.40
C SER A 120 1.23 14.26 12.78
N VAL A 121 2.48 14.71 12.80
CA VAL A 121 3.23 14.98 14.03
C VAL A 121 3.07 16.45 14.42
N SER A 122 2.89 16.69 15.71
CA SER A 122 2.86 18.05 16.23
C SER A 122 4.27 18.63 16.31
N ARG A 123 4.37 19.94 16.15
CA ARG A 123 5.63 20.67 16.32
C ARG A 123 6.26 20.45 17.71
N GLN A 124 5.43 20.35 18.75
CA GLN A 124 5.89 20.04 20.11
C GLN A 124 6.64 18.70 20.17
N LYS A 125 6.12 17.64 19.52
CA LYS A 125 6.79 16.34 19.48
C LYS A 125 8.13 16.41 18.73
N LEU A 126 8.21 17.20 17.67
CA LEU A 126 9.45 17.42 16.93
C LEU A 126 10.50 18.17 17.76
N LEU A 127 10.08 19.18 18.54
CA LEU A 127 10.99 19.92 19.44
C LEU A 127 11.53 19.10 20.62
N ALA A 128 10.85 18.01 20.96
CA ALA A 128 11.30 17.08 22.01
C ALA A 128 12.35 16.06 21.50
N LEU A 129 12.76 16.15 20.23
CA LEU A 129 13.84 15.33 19.69
C LEU A 129 15.20 15.82 20.21
N GLU A 130 16.04 14.87 20.60
CA GLU A 130 17.40 15.11 21.06
C GLU A 130 18.42 14.38 20.18
N LYS A 131 19.55 15.04 19.93
CA LYS A 131 20.67 14.38 19.24
C LYS A 131 21.13 13.19 20.06
N GLY A 132 21.30 12.04 19.43
CA GLY A 132 21.68 10.80 20.13
C GLY A 132 20.53 9.82 20.37
N MET A 133 19.27 10.23 20.19
CA MET A 133 18.13 9.32 20.31
C MET A 133 18.23 8.15 19.33
N SER A 134 17.85 6.96 19.78
CA SER A 134 17.73 5.80 18.89
C SER A 134 16.50 5.91 17.99
N GLN A 135 16.49 5.21 16.87
CA GLN A 135 15.29 5.04 16.03
C GLN A 135 14.06 4.57 16.82
N ARG A 136 14.26 3.71 17.82
CA ARG A 136 13.17 3.23 18.68
C ARG A 136 12.56 4.37 19.48
N ASP A 137 13.39 5.21 20.10
CA ASP A 137 12.92 6.32 20.94
C ASP A 137 12.22 7.38 20.10
N VAL A 138 12.77 7.68 18.92
CA VAL A 138 12.11 8.57 17.94
C VAL A 138 10.76 7.99 17.51
N ALA A 139 10.69 6.70 17.18
CA ALA A 139 9.44 6.07 16.80
C ALA A 139 8.42 6.00 17.94
N HIS A 140 8.87 5.94 19.20
CA HIS A 140 7.99 6.01 20.37
C HIS A 140 7.38 7.42 20.51
N LEU A 141 8.18 8.47 20.28
CA LEU A 141 7.75 9.87 20.40
C LEU A 141 6.86 10.31 19.23
N LEU A 142 7.34 10.10 17.99
CA LEU A 142 6.71 10.58 16.76
C LEU A 142 5.71 9.58 16.17
N GLY A 143 5.83 8.31 16.52
CA GLY A 143 5.23 7.20 15.77
C GLY A 143 6.19 6.68 14.69
N LYS A 144 5.88 5.49 14.16
CA LYS A 144 6.62 4.92 13.02
C LYS A 144 6.45 5.83 11.79
N PRO A 145 7.49 5.96 10.94
CA PRO A 145 7.35 6.73 9.71
C PRO A 145 6.30 6.12 8.78
N ILE A 146 5.69 6.97 7.94
CA ILE A 146 4.72 6.52 6.94
C ILE A 146 5.45 5.56 5.96
N PRO A 147 4.85 4.42 5.58
CA PRO A 147 5.47 3.53 4.60
C PRO A 147 5.86 4.26 3.31
N GLY A 148 7.10 4.07 2.84
CA GLY A 148 7.64 4.76 1.66
C GLY A 148 8.05 6.21 1.90
N TRP A 149 7.95 6.73 3.13
CA TRP A 149 8.48 8.05 3.54
C TRP A 149 9.78 7.86 4.32
N THR A 150 10.60 6.92 3.88
CA THR A 150 11.93 6.68 4.42
C THR A 150 12.93 6.55 3.27
N ALA A 151 14.15 7.04 3.49
CA ALA A 151 15.28 6.84 2.59
C ALA A 151 16.44 6.26 3.40
N ARG A 152 17.20 5.33 2.79
CA ARG A 152 18.38 4.74 3.41
C ARG A 152 19.51 4.73 2.39
N THR A 153 20.66 5.27 2.78
CA THR A 153 21.87 5.31 1.98
C THR A 153 23.00 4.66 2.77
N LYS A 154 23.57 3.58 2.25
CA LYS A 154 24.75 2.93 2.84
C LYS A 154 26.01 3.51 2.21
N ARG A 155 26.92 4.01 3.05
CA ARG A 155 28.27 4.45 2.67
C ARG A 155 29.29 3.49 3.28
N PRO A 156 30.57 3.52 2.85
CA PRO A 156 31.60 2.65 3.41
C PRO A 156 31.80 2.83 4.93
N ASP A 157 31.63 4.06 5.41
CA ASP A 157 31.93 4.50 6.77
C ASP A 157 30.68 4.62 7.67
N CYS A 158 29.49 4.79 7.07
CA CYS A 158 28.25 4.99 7.81
C CYS A 158 27.01 4.61 7.00
N THR A 159 25.89 4.41 7.70
CA THR A 159 24.56 4.32 7.10
C THR A 159 23.76 5.55 7.48
N ILE A 160 23.27 6.27 6.47
CA ILE A 160 22.36 7.41 6.67
C ILE A 160 20.93 6.96 6.40
N GLU A 161 20.04 7.28 7.32
CA GLU A 161 18.60 7.08 7.14
C GLU A 161 17.86 8.38 7.34
N ALA A 162 16.87 8.64 6.50
CA ALA A 162 15.97 9.77 6.63
C ALA A 162 14.55 9.23 6.79
N TRP A 163 13.84 9.73 7.79
CA TRP A 163 12.42 9.49 8.02
C TRP A 163 11.68 10.79 7.81
N TYR A 164 10.63 10.76 7.00
CA TYR A 164 9.80 11.92 6.74
C TYR A 164 8.45 11.78 7.42
N TYR A 165 8.01 12.87 8.04
CA TYR A 165 6.74 12.97 8.74
C TYR A 165 5.94 14.14 8.19
N ARG A 166 4.63 13.98 8.12
CA ARG A 166 3.73 15.10 7.85
C ARG A 166 3.49 15.88 9.13
N THR A 167 3.49 17.20 9.06
CA THR A 167 3.24 18.06 10.23
C THR A 167 1.79 18.55 10.24
N ASN A 168 1.30 18.97 11.42
CA ASN A 168 -0.08 19.42 11.60
C ASN A 168 -0.44 20.66 10.76
N ASP A 169 0.54 21.50 10.42
CA ASP A 169 0.42 22.67 9.56
C ASP A 169 0.51 22.33 8.05
N ARG A 170 0.44 21.03 7.72
CA ARG A 170 0.55 20.47 6.36
C ARG A 170 1.95 20.58 5.74
N GLY A 171 2.97 20.90 6.53
CA GLY A 171 4.38 20.79 6.15
C GLY A 171 4.91 19.35 6.19
N VAL A 172 6.23 19.24 6.06
CA VAL A 172 6.99 17.99 6.17
C VAL A 172 8.19 18.22 7.07
N ALA A 173 8.41 17.29 8.00
CA ALA A 173 9.61 17.22 8.82
C ALA A 173 10.49 16.05 8.39
N GLY A 174 11.79 16.30 8.27
CA GLY A 174 12.82 15.30 8.03
C GLY A 174 13.55 14.97 9.33
N VAL A 175 13.73 13.69 9.63
CA VAL A 175 14.47 13.19 10.79
C VAL A 175 15.56 12.26 10.30
N TYR A 176 16.81 12.57 10.63
CA TYR A 176 17.99 11.97 10.02
C TYR A 176 18.83 11.21 11.04
N PHE A 177 19.17 9.97 10.69
CA PHE A 177 19.96 9.06 11.50
C PHE A 177 21.28 8.76 10.81
N ARG A 178 22.33 8.61 11.62
CA ARG A 178 23.62 8.06 11.23
C ARG A 178 23.85 6.83 12.10
N ASP A 179 23.98 5.68 11.46
CA ASP A 179 24.18 4.38 12.10
C ASP A 179 23.11 4.07 13.16
N GLY A 180 21.86 4.45 12.89
CA GLY A 180 20.70 4.23 13.76
C GLY A 180 20.49 5.30 14.85
N THR A 181 21.35 6.30 14.92
CA THR A 181 21.30 7.37 15.92
C THR A 181 20.90 8.70 15.30
N LEU A 182 19.95 9.39 15.91
CA LEU A 182 19.47 10.70 15.46
C LEU A 182 20.61 11.74 15.51
N PHE A 183 20.93 12.35 14.37
CA PHE A 183 21.95 13.39 14.29
C PHE A 183 21.44 14.75 13.77
N ALA A 184 20.28 14.79 13.11
CA ALA A 184 19.64 16.01 12.62
C ALA A 184 18.13 15.83 12.47
N ALA A 185 17.36 16.90 12.65
CA ALA A 185 15.96 16.97 12.27
C ALA A 185 15.62 18.39 11.76
N GLU A 186 14.73 18.49 10.79
CA GLU A 186 14.32 19.76 10.17
C GLU A 186 12.84 19.76 9.79
N GLU A 187 12.25 20.95 9.66
CA GLU A 187 10.87 21.18 9.20
C GLU A 187 10.95 22.13 7.99
N ASN A 188 10.30 21.78 6.87
CA ASN A 188 10.18 22.70 5.74
C ASN A 188 9.31 23.89 6.20
N SER A 189 9.74 25.15 6.14
CA SER A 189 10.56 25.82 5.14
C SER A 189 11.90 26.38 5.66
N HIS A 190 13.04 25.81 5.24
CA HIS A 190 14.41 26.36 5.40
C HIS A 190 14.85 26.74 6.84
N ALA A 191 14.04 26.44 7.86
CA ALA A 191 14.38 26.68 9.24
C ALA A 191 14.92 25.38 9.83
N LYS A 192 16.24 25.32 10.09
CA LYS A 192 16.78 24.35 11.05
C LYS A 192 15.94 24.49 12.31
N LEU A 193 15.47 23.37 12.88
CA LEU A 193 14.69 23.35 14.13
C LEU A 193 15.55 23.69 15.36
N VAL A 194 16.48 24.66 15.25
CA VAL A 194 17.41 25.19 16.27
C VAL A 194 18.70 24.32 16.38
N PRO A 195 19.88 24.87 16.73
CA PRO A 195 21.13 24.10 16.73
C PRO A 195 21.02 22.99 17.77
N LEU A 196 21.37 21.76 17.39
CA LEU A 196 21.53 20.66 18.33
C LEU A 196 22.75 20.97 19.19
N THR A 197 22.55 21.73 20.27
CA THR A 197 23.60 22.12 21.21
C THR A 197 24.25 20.88 21.80
N GLN A 198 25.57 20.83 21.73
CA GLN A 198 26.39 19.87 22.47
C GLN A 198 26.21 20.11 23.97
N PRO A 199 26.20 19.09 24.83
CA PRO A 199 26.68 19.29 26.19
C PRO A 199 28.15 19.68 26.09
N ALA A 200 28.48 20.84 26.66
CA ALA A 200 29.85 21.32 26.77
C ALA A 200 30.75 20.22 27.35
N ALA A 201 31.91 20.02 26.74
CA ALA A 201 33.00 19.29 27.37
C ALA A 201 33.32 19.95 28.71
N ARG A 202 33.13 19.21 29.81
CA ARG A 202 33.87 19.33 31.06
C ARG A 202 34.07 17.93 31.62
#